data_AF-A0A496L1F5-F1
#
_entry.id   AF-A0A496L1F5-F1
#
_cell.length_a   1.000
_cell.length_b   1.000
_cell.length_c   1.000
_cell.angle_alpha   90.00
_cell.angle_beta   90.00
_cell.angle_gamma   90.00
#
_symmetry.space_group_name_H-M   'P 1'
#
loop_
_entity.id
_entity.type
_entity.pdbx_description
1 polymer ?
#
loop_
_entity_poly.entity_id
_entity_poly.type
_entity_poly.pdbx_seq_one_letter_code
_entity_poly.pdbx_strand_id
1 'polypeptide(L)'
;FPIKVSQPNGDTIMIRVMGDEWKHFHTTTDGYVIVKNSKGYFCYGKIGAKGKVVPSCYTVCSDSKITKRKLNYLKKMAKNEKLKITVVGLE
;
A
#
# COMPACT_ATOMS: atom_id res chain seq x y z
N PHE A 1 14.51 -7.05 -0.57
CA PHE A 1 14.11 -7.72 -1.83
C PHE A 1 12.59 -7.78 -1.93
N PRO A 2 11.99 -7.69 -3.13
CA PRO A 2 10.55 -7.91 -3.29
C PRO A 2 10.19 -9.40 -3.19
N ILE A 3 9.13 -9.69 -2.46
CA ILE A 3 8.54 -11.02 -2.33
C ILE A 3 7.25 -11.10 -3.16
N LYS A 4 6.96 -12.31 -3.65
CA LYS A 4 5.75 -12.59 -4.43
C LYS A 4 4.66 -13.13 -3.49
N VAL A 5 3.46 -12.54 -3.55
CA VAL A 5 2.34 -12.90 -2.67
C VAL A 5 1.08 -13.11 -3.49
N SER A 6 0.41 -14.24 -3.23
CA SER A 6 -0.89 -14.55 -3.82
C SER A 6 -2.02 -13.89 -3.04
N GLN A 7 -2.92 -13.25 -3.77
CA GLN A 7 -4.14 -12.62 -3.27
C GLN A 7 -5.26 -13.66 -3.19
N PRO A 8 -6.33 -13.41 -2.40
CA PRO A 8 -7.47 -14.32 -2.28
C PRO A 8 -8.23 -14.59 -3.59
N ASN A 9 -8.12 -13.70 -4.58
CA ASN A 9 -8.69 -13.88 -5.92
C ASN A 9 -7.78 -14.68 -6.88
N GLY A 10 -6.65 -15.22 -6.40
CA GLY A 10 -5.66 -15.92 -7.23
C GLY A 10 -4.68 -15.00 -7.97
N ASP A 11 -4.85 -13.68 -7.90
CA ASP A 11 -3.90 -12.73 -8.48
C ASP A 11 -2.59 -12.75 -7.70
N THR A 12 -1.47 -12.53 -8.36
CA THR A 12 -0.16 -12.57 -7.71
C THR A 12 0.53 -11.22 -7.84
N ILE A 13 0.93 -10.65 -6.69
CA ILE A 13 1.52 -9.32 -6.59
C ILE A 13 2.94 -9.39 -6.03
N MET A 14 3.76 -8.41 -6.38
CA MET A 14 5.10 -8.25 -5.80
C MET A 14 5.06 -7.15 -4.75
N ILE A 15 5.47 -7.49 -3.52
CA ILE A 15 5.48 -6.57 -2.38
C ILE A 15 6.88 -6.54 -1.76
N ARG A 16 7.25 -5.43 -1.14
CA ARG A 16 8.43 -5.32 -0.28
C ARG A 16 7.92 -5.22 1.15
N VAL A 17 8.42 -6.08 2.01
CA VAL A 17 8.20 -5.96 3.45
C VAL A 17 9.25 -4.99 3.97
N MET A 18 8.81 -3.92 4.61
CA MET A 18 9.67 -2.94 5.25
C MET A 18 9.23 -2.79 6.69
N GLY A 19 10.16 -2.93 7.61
CA GLY A 19 9.84 -2.73 9.01
C GLY A 19 11.09 -2.73 9.85
N ASP A 20 10.95 -2.06 10.97
CA ASP A 20 11.85 -2.14 12.10
C ASP A 20 11.05 -2.77 13.26
N GLU A 21 11.68 -3.24 14.33
CA GLU A 21 11.12 -4.12 15.39
C GLU A 21 9.78 -3.64 16.02
N TRP A 22 9.40 -2.40 15.76
CA TRP A 22 8.23 -1.71 16.27
C TRP A 22 7.11 -1.50 15.24
N LYS A 23 7.41 -1.57 13.93
CA LYS A 23 6.48 -1.24 12.84
C LYS A 23 6.76 -2.06 11.58
N HIS A 24 5.79 -2.88 11.17
CA HIS A 24 5.84 -3.60 9.89
C HIS A 24 4.87 -2.96 8.88
N PHE A 25 5.40 -2.44 7.79
CA PHE A 25 4.60 -1.96 6.66
C PHE A 25 5.01 -2.67 5.37
N HIS A 26 4.03 -2.83 4.49
CA HIS A 26 4.24 -3.47 3.22
C HIS A 26 4.15 -2.39 2.15
N THR A 27 4.99 -2.47 1.13
CA THR A 27 4.89 -1.60 -0.04
C THR A 27 4.89 -2.39 -1.32
N THR A 28 4.45 -1.79 -2.41
CA THR A 28 4.72 -2.34 -3.75
C THR A 28 6.19 -2.15 -4.13
N THR A 29 6.61 -2.79 -5.22
CA THR A 29 7.92 -2.55 -5.86
C THR A 29 8.12 -1.09 -6.27
N ASP A 30 7.03 -0.38 -6.62
CA ASP A 30 7.03 1.05 -6.95
C ASP A 30 7.06 1.97 -5.72
N GLY A 31 7.02 1.41 -4.50
CA GLY A 31 7.12 2.17 -3.25
C GLY A 31 5.80 2.73 -2.73
N TYR A 32 4.64 2.24 -3.19
CA TYR A 32 3.36 2.60 -2.59
C TYR A 32 3.09 1.77 -1.35
N VAL A 33 2.66 2.40 -0.26
CA VAL A 33 2.20 1.69 0.95
C VAL A 33 0.95 0.88 0.63
N ILE A 34 0.93 -0.36 1.10
CA ILE A 34 -0.19 -1.28 0.94
C ILE A 34 -0.60 -1.83 2.30
N VAL A 35 -1.90 -2.05 2.46
CA VAL A 35 -2.50 -2.57 3.69
C VAL A 35 -3.52 -3.63 3.34
N LYS A 36 -3.57 -4.67 4.17
CA LYS A 36 -4.53 -5.75 4.02
C LYS A 36 -5.89 -5.29 4.52
N ASN A 37 -6.92 -5.45 3.70
CA ASN A 37 -8.30 -5.19 4.11
C ASN A 37 -8.87 -6.37 4.91
N SER A 38 -10.06 -6.20 5.49
CA SER A 38 -10.75 -7.25 6.25
C SER A 38 -11.05 -8.52 5.43
N LYS A 39 -11.15 -8.39 4.09
CA LYS A 39 -11.33 -9.53 3.17
C LYS A 39 -10.02 -10.24 2.81
N GLY A 40 -8.89 -9.80 3.36
CA GLY A 40 -7.57 -10.39 3.13
C GLY A 40 -6.86 -9.93 1.85
N TYR A 41 -7.40 -8.95 1.13
CA TYR A 41 -6.77 -8.36 -0.05
C TYR A 41 -5.81 -7.24 0.35
N PHE A 42 -4.63 -7.20 -0.28
CA PHE A 42 -3.76 -6.02 -0.22
C PHE A 42 -4.34 -4.91 -1.10
N CYS A 43 -4.65 -3.78 -0.48
CA CYS A 43 -5.08 -2.55 -1.13
C CYS A 43 -4.03 -1.46 -0.95
N TYR A 44 -4.06 -0.44 -1.82
CA TYR A 44 -3.24 0.76 -1.62
C TYR A 44 -3.66 1.45 -0.32
N GLY A 45 -2.69 1.78 0.52
CA GLY A 45 -2.91 2.52 1.76
C GLY A 45 -3.20 3.98 1.47
N LYS A 46 -4.24 4.51 2.10
CA LYS A 46 -4.56 5.94 2.13
C LYS A 46 -4.52 6.43 3.57
N ILE A 47 -4.20 7.70 3.77
CA ILE A 47 -4.34 8.32 5.09
C ILE A 47 -5.83 8.56 5.35
N GLY A 48 -6.35 7.88 6.37
CA GLY A 48 -7.70 8.08 6.89
C GLY A 48 -7.74 9.18 7.95
N ALA A 49 -8.89 9.30 8.62
CA ALA A 49 -9.03 10.20 9.75
C ALA A 49 -7.99 9.86 10.85
N LYS A 50 -7.39 10.88 11.47
CA LYS A 50 -6.35 10.75 12.51
C LYS A 50 -4.99 10.21 12.03
N GLY A 51 -4.64 10.39 10.75
CA GLY A 51 -3.30 10.04 10.25
C GLY A 51 -3.04 8.54 10.10
N LYS A 52 -4.04 7.68 10.32
CA LYS A 52 -3.92 6.22 10.20
C LYS A 52 -3.94 5.78 8.74
N VAL A 53 -3.08 4.84 8.37
CA VAL A 53 -3.13 4.20 7.05
C VAL A 53 -4.30 3.22 7.03
N VAL A 54 -5.28 3.46 6.16
CA VAL A 54 -6.45 2.60 5.94
C VAL A 54 -6.47 2.08 4.49
N PRO A 55 -7.08 0.92 4.21
CA PRO A 55 -7.17 0.40 2.86
C PRO A 55 -8.02 1.32 1.97
N SER A 56 -7.54 1.55 0.75
CA SER A 56 -8.30 2.19 -0.31
C SER A 56 -9.23 1.21 -1.03
N CYS A 57 -10.12 1.73 -1.88
CA CYS A 57 -11.01 0.94 -2.73
C CYS A 57 -10.26 0.24 -3.89
N TYR A 58 -9.01 0.61 -4.13
CA TYR A 58 -8.18 -0.01 -5.16
C TYR A 58 -7.32 -1.12 -4.56
N THR A 59 -7.57 -2.35 -4.98
CA THR A 59 -6.72 -3.50 -4.71
C THR A 59 -5.42 -3.40 -5.50
N VAL A 60 -4.34 -3.95 -4.95
CA VAL A 60 -3.09 -4.13 -5.68
C VAL A 60 -3.30 -5.30 -6.63
N CYS A 61 -2.99 -5.11 -7.91
CA CYS A 61 -3.01 -6.16 -8.91
C CYS A 61 -1.65 -6.15 -9.61
N SER A 62 -1.31 -7.22 -10.32
CA SER A 62 -0.14 -7.24 -11.18
C SER A 62 -0.17 -6.05 -12.17
N ASP A 63 1.00 -5.52 -12.54
CA ASP A 63 1.14 -4.37 -13.45
C ASP A 63 0.30 -4.50 -14.73
N SER A 64 0.17 -5.72 -15.24
CA SER A 64 -0.61 -6.02 -16.44
C SER A 64 -2.12 -5.73 -16.33
N LYS A 65 -2.66 -5.52 -15.12
CA LYS A 65 -4.08 -5.20 -14.86
C LYS A 65 -4.33 -3.74 -14.46
N ILE A 66 -3.33 -2.85 -14.56
CA ILE A 66 -3.53 -1.43 -14.24
C ILE A 66 -4.45 -0.76 -15.28
N THR A 67 -5.65 -0.40 -14.84
CA THR A 67 -6.59 0.42 -15.64
C THR A 67 -6.22 1.91 -15.57
N LYS A 68 -6.53 2.68 -16.63
CA LYS A 68 -6.33 4.15 -16.67
C LYS A 68 -6.90 4.89 -15.43
N ARG A 69 -8.05 4.45 -14.92
CA ARG A 69 -8.70 5.02 -13.73
C ARG A 69 -7.87 4.83 -12.46
N LYS A 70 -7.26 3.65 -12.31
CA LYS A 70 -6.33 3.30 -11.24
C LYS A 70 -5.01 4.05 -11.38
N LEU A 71 -4.46 4.16 -12.59
CA LEU A 71 -3.27 4.96 -12.85
C LEU A 71 -3.48 6.43 -12.44
N ASN A 72 -4.62 7.02 -12.81
CA ASN A 72 -4.94 8.40 -12.43
C ASN A 72 -5.10 8.56 -10.91
N TYR A 73 -5.66 7.54 -10.24
CA TYR A 73 -5.74 7.51 -8.78
C TYR A 73 -4.35 7.44 -8.12
N LEU A 74 -3.46 6.59 -8.64
CA LEU A 74 -2.09 6.45 -8.15
C LEU A 74 -1.22 7.69 -8.40
N LYS A 75 -1.47 8.44 -9.47
CA LYS A 75 -0.86 9.76 -9.70
C LYS A 75 -1.29 10.81 -8.68
N LYS A 76 -2.54 10.70 -8.17
CA LYS A 76 -3.07 11.60 -7.13
C LYS A 76 -2.63 11.19 -5.72
N MET A 77 -2.36 9.91 -5.50
CA MET A 77 -1.73 9.46 -4.26
C MET A 77 -0.29 9.92 -4.25
N ALA A 78 0.09 10.69 -3.24
CA ALA A 78 1.49 11.05 -3.05
C ALA A 78 2.31 9.76 -2.94
N LYS A 79 3.28 9.58 -3.85
CA LYS A 79 4.38 8.64 -3.65
C LYS A 79 4.98 8.93 -2.27
N ASN A 80 5.48 7.88 -1.62
CA ASN A 80 5.92 7.80 -0.23
C ASN A 80 6.71 9.04 0.29
N GLU A 81 7.31 9.82 -0.59
CA GLU A 81 7.99 11.09 -0.31
C GLU A 81 7.13 12.15 0.42
N LYS A 82 5.80 12.21 0.19
CA LYS A 82 4.88 13.09 0.95
C LYS A 82 4.18 12.39 2.11
N LEU A 83 4.36 11.07 2.24
CA LEU A 83 4.11 10.29 3.45
C LEU A 83 5.37 10.28 4.33
N LYS A 84 6.07 11.41 4.42
CA LYS A 84 6.66 11.80 5.71
C LYS A 84 5.50 11.92 6.69
N ILE A 85 5.07 10.76 7.20
CA ILE A 85 4.32 10.68 8.44
C ILE A 85 5.22 11.43 9.40
N THR A 86 4.82 12.65 9.72
CA THR A 86 5.37 13.34 10.86
C THR A 86 5.08 12.43 12.03
N VAL A 87 6.10 11.68 12.45
CA VAL A 87 6.20 11.12 13.80
C VAL A 87 6.41 12.32 14.74
N VAL A 88 5.41 13.20 14.83
CA VAL A 88 5.30 14.17 15.92
C VAL A 88 4.27 13.62 16.88
N GLY A 89 4.70 13.48 18.13
CA GLY A 89 3.81 13.31 19.27
C GLY A 89 3.77 11.88 19.79
N LEU A 90 4.80 11.50 20.54
CA LEU A 90 4.68 10.76 21.80
C LEU A 90 5.96 11.00 22.62
N GLU A 91 6.13 12.25 23.05
CA GLU A 91 6.74 12.66 24.32
C GLU A 91 5.85 13.78 24.87
#